data_AF-A0A168Q0W9-F1
#
_entry.id   AF-A0A168Q0W9-F1
#
_cell.length_a   1.000
_cell.length_b   1.000
_cell.length_c   1.000
_cell.angle_alpha   90.00
_cell.angle_beta   90.00
_cell.angle_gamma   90.00
#
_symmetry.space_group_name_H-M   'P 1'
#
loop_
_entity.id
_entity.type
_entity.pdbx_description
1 polymer ?
#
loop_
_entity_poly.entity_id
_entity_poly.type
_entity_poly.pdbx_seq_one_letter_code
_entity_poly.pdbx_strand_id
1 'polypeptide(L)'
;MPLTKPPPPPPKPEFEEPSTPKDFNDKFKAKETTKYMNPCALEEKASMKCLDENNYDKRQCDYYFMQYKECKKKWMENRRTLRRAGQL
;
A
#
# COMPACT_ATOMS: atom_id res chain seq x y z
N MET A 1 51.09 -4.06 -23.43
CA MET A 1 50.66 -5.05 -22.43
C MET A 1 49.19 -5.34 -22.69
N PRO A 2 48.79 -6.60 -22.94
CA PRO A 2 47.41 -6.92 -23.27
C PRO A 2 46.53 -6.76 -22.02
N LEU A 3 45.48 -5.94 -22.13
CA LEU A 3 44.44 -5.79 -21.12
C LEU A 3 43.69 -7.11 -20.98
N THR A 4 43.96 -7.86 -19.92
CA THR A 4 43.17 -9.03 -19.53
C THR A 4 41.76 -8.60 -19.16
N LYS A 5 40.75 -9.15 -19.84
CA LYS A 5 39.33 -8.91 -19.52
C LYS A 5 39.04 -9.30 -18.06
N PRO A 6 38.22 -8.51 -17.33
CA PRO A 6 37.83 -8.87 -15.97
C PRO A 6 37.07 -10.20 -15.95
N PRO A 7 37.23 -11.00 -14.87
CA PRO A 7 36.56 -12.28 -14.74
C PRO A 7 35.04 -12.11 -14.74
N PRO A 8 34.29 -13.09 -15.27
CA PRO A 8 32.84 -13.03 -15.31
C PRO A 8 32.27 -12.92 -13.88
N PRO A 9 31.19 -12.14 -13.68
CA PRO A 9 30.55 -12.03 -12.38
C PRO A 9 30.04 -13.39 -11.92
N PRO A 10 30.05 -13.66 -10.60
CA PRO A 10 29.55 -14.92 -10.06
C PRO A 10 28.08 -15.14 -10.47
N PRO A 11 27.66 -16.39 -10.70
CA PRO A 11 26.28 -16.69 -11.03
C PRO A 11 25.38 -16.20 -9.89
N LYS A 12 24.35 -15.43 -10.25
CA LYS A 12 23.34 -14.99 -9.28
C LYS A 12 22.69 -16.24 -8.68
N PRO A 13 22.48 -16.30 -7.35
CA PRO A 13 21.74 -17.39 -6.75
C PRO A 13 20.34 -17.45 -7.38
N GLU A 14 20.04 -18.53 -8.10
CA GLU A 14 18.69 -18.88 -8.52
C GLU A 14 17.97 -19.37 -7.27
N PHE A 15 17.24 -18.46 -6.63
CA PHE A 15 16.29 -18.86 -5.61
C PHE A 15 15.18 -19.64 -6.31
N GLU A 16 15.13 -20.95 -6.07
CA GLU A 16 14.04 -21.82 -6.52
C GLU A 16 12.68 -21.22 -6.13
N GLU A 17 11.71 -21.46 -7.01
CA GLU A 17 10.44 -20.76 -7.16
C GLU A 17 9.87 -20.13 -5.87
N PRO A 18 9.41 -18.86 -5.92
CA PRO A 18 8.73 -18.24 -4.79
C PRO A 18 7.59 -19.14 -4.30
N SER A 19 7.75 -19.71 -3.11
CA SER A 19 6.77 -20.56 -2.43
C SER A 19 5.47 -19.84 -2.08
N THR A 20 5.32 -18.59 -2.52
CA THR A 20 4.07 -17.83 -2.46
C THR A 20 2.98 -18.58 -3.24
N PRO A 21 1.96 -19.11 -2.56
CA PRO A 21 0.82 -19.71 -3.22
C PRO A 21 0.21 -18.70 -4.20
N LYS A 22 -0.26 -19.15 -5.37
CA LYS A 22 -0.89 -18.28 -6.37
C LYS A 22 -2.08 -17.50 -5.79
N ASP A 23 -2.74 -18.06 -4.77
CA ASP A 23 -3.88 -17.46 -4.07
C ASP A 23 -3.50 -16.57 -2.88
N PHE A 24 -2.20 -16.34 -2.63
CA PHE A 24 -1.75 -15.53 -1.49
C PHE A 24 -2.35 -14.12 -1.53
N ASN A 25 -2.42 -13.53 -2.71
CA ASN A 25 -2.94 -12.18 -2.89
C ASN A 25 -4.47 -12.12 -2.65
N ASP A 26 -5.21 -13.11 -3.11
CA ASP A 26 -6.67 -13.19 -2.93
C ASP A 26 -7.04 -13.46 -1.46
N LYS A 27 -6.31 -14.36 -0.79
CA LYS A 27 -6.48 -14.59 0.66
C LYS A 27 -6.09 -13.37 1.50
N PHE A 28 -5.11 -12.59 1.05
CA PHE A 28 -4.72 -11.36 1.73
C PHE A 28 -5.77 -10.25 1.55
N LYS A 29 -6.38 -10.12 0.37
CA LYS A 29 -7.49 -9.19 0.11
C LYS A 29 -8.75 -9.53 0.89
N ALA A 30 -9.04 -10.82 1.08
CA ALA A 30 -10.19 -11.30 1.83
C ALA A 30 -10.05 -11.18 3.37
N LYS A 31 -8.86 -10.81 3.85
CA LYS A 31 -8.59 -10.74 5.30
C LYS A 31 -9.31 -9.55 5.91
N GLU A 32 -9.94 -9.77 7.06
CA GLU A 32 -10.63 -8.70 7.79
C GLU A 32 -9.68 -7.54 8.10
N THR A 33 -10.21 -6.32 8.02
CA THR A 33 -9.44 -5.11 8.33
C THR A 33 -9.03 -5.14 9.80
N THR A 34 -7.80 -5.57 10.07
CA THR A 34 -7.27 -5.62 11.42
C THR A 34 -7.11 -4.20 12.00
N LYS A 35 -6.94 -4.10 13.32
CA LYS A 35 -6.71 -2.83 14.04
C LYS A 35 -5.59 -1.96 13.45
N TYR A 36 -4.64 -2.57 12.73
CA TYR A 36 -3.44 -1.92 12.18
C TYR A 36 -3.51 -1.66 10.68
N MET A 37 -4.58 -2.08 10.00
CA MET A 37 -4.72 -1.85 8.56
C MET A 37 -5.32 -0.46 8.33
N ASN A 38 -4.64 0.38 7.56
CA ASN A 38 -5.18 1.66 7.10
C ASN A 38 -5.98 1.43 5.81
N PRO A 39 -7.33 1.41 5.85
CA PRO A 39 -8.15 1.20 4.66
C PRO A 39 -8.08 2.39 3.68
N CYS A 40 -7.57 3.54 4.14
CA CYS A 40 -7.43 4.77 3.36
C CYS A 40 -5.98 5.03 2.91
N ALA A 41 -5.14 3.99 2.86
CA ALA A 41 -3.73 4.13 2.52
C ALA A 41 -3.50 4.59 1.07
N LEU A 42 -4.45 4.34 0.16
CA LEU A 42 -4.37 4.80 -1.23
C LEU A 42 -4.55 6.32 -1.32
N GLU A 43 -5.56 6.83 -0.63
CA GLU A 43 -5.91 8.24 -0.54
C GLU A 43 -4.84 9.01 0.22
N GLU A 44 -4.29 8.43 1.29
CA GLU A 44 -3.15 8.97 2.03
C GLU A 44 -1.94 9.15 1.09
N LYS A 45 -1.55 8.11 0.35
CA LYS A 45 -0.47 8.19 -0.64
C LYS A 45 -0.75 9.24 -1.73
N ALA A 46 -1.99 9.34 -2.21
CA ALA A 46 -2.36 10.34 -3.20
C ALA A 46 -2.22 11.77 -2.66
N SER A 47 -2.65 12.01 -1.41
CA SER A 47 -2.50 13.31 -0.75
C SER A 47 -1.04 13.68 -0.52
N MET A 48 -0.20 12.71 -0.13
CA MET A 48 1.24 12.92 0.04
C MET A 48 1.92 13.21 -1.29
N LYS A 49 1.58 12.49 -2.36
CA LYS A 49 2.11 12.75 -3.69
C LYS A 49 1.80 14.17 -4.17
N CYS A 50 0.56 14.63 -3.95
CA CYS A 50 0.19 16.00 -4.30
C CYS A 50 1.02 17.02 -3.51
N LEU A 51 1.28 16.79 -2.22
CA LEU A 51 2.13 17.67 -1.43
C LEU A 51 3.57 17.69 -1.97
N ASP A 52 4.13 16.53 -2.30
CA ASP A 52 5.50 16.43 -2.84
C ASP A 52 5.65 17.20 -4.17
N GLU A 53 4.63 17.16 -5.03
CA GLU A 53 4.64 17.86 -6.32
C GLU A 53 4.40 19.38 -6.18
N ASN A 54 3.71 19.82 -5.11
CA ASN A 54 3.29 21.22 -4.91
C ASN A 54 4.04 21.94 -3.79
N ASN A 55 5.27 21.52 -3.46
CA ASN A 55 6.09 22.11 -2.39
C ASN A 55 5.35 22.17 -1.04
N TYR A 56 4.56 21.14 -0.73
CA TYR A 56 3.75 21.02 0.49
C TYR A 56 2.67 22.11 0.65
N ASP A 57 2.25 22.76 -0.43
CA ASP A 57 1.09 23.65 -0.40
C ASP A 57 -0.22 22.86 -0.29
N LYS A 58 -0.83 22.93 0.90
CA LYS A 58 -2.05 22.19 1.23
C LYS A 58 -3.25 22.65 0.40
N ARG A 59 -3.29 23.92 -0.01
CA ARG A 59 -4.45 24.51 -0.71
C ARG A 59 -4.67 23.87 -2.08
N GLN A 60 -3.60 23.48 -2.74
CA GLN A 60 -3.67 22.80 -4.04
C GLN A 60 -4.13 21.35 -3.92
N CYS A 61 -4.02 20.75 -2.73
CA CYS A 61 -4.30 19.34 -2.47
C CYS A 61 -5.61 19.09 -1.72
N ASP A 62 -6.47 20.11 -1.55
CA ASP A 62 -7.73 20.01 -0.82
C ASP A 62 -8.63 18.87 -1.30
N TYR A 63 -8.67 18.63 -2.62
CA TYR A 63 -9.41 17.50 -3.20
C TYR A 63 -8.96 16.15 -2.62
N TYR A 64 -7.65 15.89 -2.59
CA TYR A 64 -7.10 14.64 -2.05
C TYR A 64 -7.37 14.49 -0.54
N PHE A 65 -7.31 15.59 0.20
CA PHE A 65 -7.65 15.58 1.63
C PHE A 65 -9.14 15.30 1.86
N MET A 66 -10.03 15.81 1.01
CA MET A 66 -11.46 15.48 1.11
C MET A 66 -11.71 13.99 0.84
N GLN A 67 -11.07 13.41 -0.17
CA GLN A 67 -11.17 11.98 -0.45
C GLN A 67 -10.69 11.13 0.74
N TYR A 68 -9.57 11.50 1.37
CA TYR A 68 -9.08 10.82 2.58
C TYR A 68 -10.07 10.92 3.76
N LYS A 69 -10.66 12.11 3.99
CA LYS A 69 -11.68 12.31 5.05
C LYS A 69 -12.92 11.46 4.81
N GLU A 70 -13.40 11.42 3.56
CA GLU A 70 -14.57 10.62 3.18
C GLU A 70 -14.30 9.12 3.33
N CYS A 71 -13.11 8.64 2.94
CA CYS A 71 -12.71 7.25 3.19
C CYS A 71 -12.74 6.93 4.69
N LYS A 72 -12.14 7.78 5.52
CA LYS A 72 -12.09 7.56 6.98
C LYS A 72 -13.49 7.57 7.61
N LYS A 73 -14.38 8.43 7.12
CA LYS A 73 -15.78 8.50 7.55
C LYS A 73 -16.51 7.19 7.23
N LYS A 74 -16.43 6.71 5.97
CA LYS A 74 -17.01 5.42 5.55
C LYS A 74 -16.45 4.26 6.35
N TRP A 75 -15.16 4.25 6.63
CA TRP A 75 -14.55 3.21 7.45
C TRP A 75 -15.10 3.20 8.87
N MET A 76 -15.19 4.36 9.53
CA MET A 76 -15.75 4.46 10.87
C MET A 76 -17.23 4.06 10.91
N GLU A 77 -17.99 4.39 9.87
CA GLU A 77 -19.37 3.95 9.70
C GLU A 77 -19.47 2.43 9.55
N ASN A 78 -18.67 1.83 8.66
CA ASN A 78 -18.63 0.38 8.50
C ASN A 78 -18.22 -0.34 9.80
N ARG A 79 -17.27 0.22 10.55
CA ARG A 79 -16.92 -0.35 11.88
C ARG A 79 -18.07 -0.23 12.88
N ARG A 80 -18.87 0.84 12.83
CA ARG A 80 -20.06 0.97 13.69
C ARG A 80 -21.12 -0.03 13.28
N THR A 81 -21.35 -0.27 11.99
CA THR A 81 -22.31 -1.27 11.51
C THR A 81 -21.88 -2.68 11.88
N LEU A 82 -20.60 -3.04 11.64
CA LEU A 82 -20.05 -4.35 12.03
C LEU A 82 -20.15 -4.60 13.54
N ARG A 83 -19.86 -3.58 14.37
CA ARG A 83 -20.06 -3.67 15.83
C ARG A 83 -21.52 -3.89 16.21
N ARG A 84 -22.46 -3.19 15.57
CA ARG A 84 -23.90 -3.39 15.80
C ARG A 84 -24.38 -4.78 15.36
N ALA A 85 -23.77 -5.32 14.30
CA ALA A 85 -24.05 -6.67 13.80
C ALA A 85 -23.33 -7.79 14.59
N GLY A 86 -22.45 -7.45 15.54
CA GLY A 86 -21.67 -8.44 16.31
C GLY A 86 -20.55 -9.12 15.51
N GLN A 87 -20.09 -8.53 14.41
CA GLN A 87 -19.07 -9.07 13.51
C GLN A 87 -17.67 -8.48 13.75
N LEU A 88 -17.44 -7.82 14.89
CA LEU A 88 -16.19 -7.10 15.18
C LEU A 88 -15.73 -7.33 16.62
#